data_AF-Q2KUC3-F1
#
_entry.id   AF-Q2KUC3-F1
#
_cell.length_a   1.000
_cell.length_b   1.000
_cell.length_c   1.000
_cell.angle_alpha   90.00
_cell.angle_beta   90.00
_cell.angle_gamma   90.00
#
_symmetry.space_group_name_H-M   'P 1'
#
loop_
_entity.id
_entity.type
_entity.pdbx_description
1 polymer ?
#
loop_
_entity_poly.entity_id
_entity_poly.type
_entity_poly.pdbx_seq_one_letter_code
_entity_poly.pdbx_strand_id
1 'polypeptide(L)' 'MNHQELDQVYTELAQAVARAGEARAPLLLSMICLALLSKQENAQAALASIQQAEASL' A
#
# COMPACT_ATOMS: atom_id res chain seq x y z
N MET A 1 0.22 -9.21 12.13
CA MET A 1 -0.31 -7.98 12.78
C MET A 1 -1.64 -8.33 13.40
N ASN A 2 -1.87 -7.92 14.63
CA ASN A 2 -3.19 -7.97 15.26
C ASN A 2 -4.05 -6.77 14.77
N HIS A 3 -5.32 -6.73 15.19
CA HIS A 3 -6.27 -5.70 14.75
C HIS A 3 -5.83 -4.28 15.17
N GLN A 4 -5.33 -4.12 16.41
CA GLN A 4 -4.88 -2.83 16.92
C GLN A 4 -3.64 -2.31 16.18
N GLU A 5 -2.68 -3.19 15.88
CA GLU A 5 -1.51 -2.85 15.06
C GLU A 5 -1.93 -2.44 13.65
N LEU A 6 -2.94 -3.10 13.08
CA LEU A 6 -3.46 -2.78 11.76
C LEU A 6 -4.12 -1.40 11.73
N ASP A 7 -4.98 -1.10 12.71
CA ASP A 7 -5.62 0.22 12.83
C ASP A 7 -4.60 1.34 13.02
N GLN A 8 -3.54 1.09 13.79
CA GLN A 8 -2.45 2.04 13.97
C GLN A 8 -1.72 2.32 12.65
N VAL A 9 -1.31 1.26 11.93
CA VAL A 9 -0.60 1.40 10.65
C VAL A 9 -1.50 2.07 9.60
N TYR A 10 -2.79 1.74 9.57
CA TYR A 10 -3.76 2.38 8.68
C TYR A 10 -3.94 3.87 8.99
N THR A 11 -4.03 4.22 10.27
CA THR A 11 -4.12 5.62 10.72
C THR A 11 -2.88 6.41 10.28
N GLU A 12 -1.67 5.85 10.47
CA GLU A 12 -0.44 6.50 10.04
C GLU A 12 -0.35 6.64 8.52
N LEU A 13 -0.81 5.65 7.75
CA LEU A 13 -0.90 5.74 6.29
C LEU A 13 -1.81 6.90 5.87
N ALA A 14 -3.01 7.00 6.44
CA ALA A 14 -3.96 8.08 6.14
C ALA A 14 -3.36 9.46 6.45
N GLN A 15 -2.69 9.60 7.59
CA GLN A 15 -2.00 10.84 7.94
C GLN A 15 -0.82 11.14 7.00
N ALA A 16 -0.05 10.14 6.59
CA ALA A 16 1.06 10.32 5.66
C ALA A 16 0.58 10.79 4.29
N VAL A 17 -0.52 10.22 3.78
CA VAL A 17 -1.19 10.64 2.55
C VAL A 17 -1.69 12.08 2.68
N ALA A 18 -2.34 12.43 3.79
CA ALA A 18 -2.80 13.79 4.04
C ALA A 18 -1.64 14.80 4.10
N ARG A 19 -0.52 14.46 4.75
CA ARG A 19 0.69 15.30 4.79
C ARG A 19 1.35 15.47 3.43
N ALA A 20 1.31 14.45 2.57
CA ALA A 20 1.85 14.53 1.21
C ALA A 20 1.03 15.47 0.31
N GLY A 21 -0.28 15.58 0.57
CA GLY A 21 -1.23 16.37 -0.20
C GLY A 21 -1.60 15.72 -1.53
N GLU A 22 -2.71 16.17 -2.14
CA GLU A 22 -3.32 15.56 -3.33
C GLU A 22 -2.34 15.36 -4.49
N ALA A 23 -1.49 16.36 -4.75
CA ALA A 23 -0.54 16.32 -5.86
C ALA A 23 0.55 15.24 -5.72
N ARG A 24 0.89 14.83 -4.49
CA ARG A 24 1.96 13.86 -4.22
C ARG A 24 1.47 12.55 -3.62
N ALA A 25 0.21 12.46 -3.21
CA ALA A 25 -0.39 11.24 -2.69
C ALA A 25 -0.23 10.03 -3.63
N PRO A 26 -0.47 10.12 -4.96
CA PRO A 26 -0.24 8.98 -5.86
C PRO A 26 1.23 8.51 -5.90
N LEU A 27 2.18 9.45 -5.84
CA LEU A 27 3.61 9.12 -5.83
C LEU A 27 4.01 8.44 -4.52
N LEU A 28 3.54 8.94 -3.37
CA LEU A 28 3.76 8.32 -2.06
C LEU A 28 3.25 6.88 -2.05
N LEU A 29 2.00 6.68 -2.48
CA LEU A 29 1.37 5.35 -2.54
C LEU A 29 2.14 4.44 -3.49
N SER A 30 2.59 4.93 -4.65
CA SER A 30 3.41 4.16 -5.59
C SER A 30 4.73 3.68 -4.96
N MET A 31 5.40 4.53 -4.17
CA MET A 31 6.63 4.14 -3.47
C MET A 31 6.37 3.07 -2.39
N ILE A 32 5.28 3.22 -1.62
CA ILE A 32 4.88 2.22 -0.62
C ILE A 32 4.55 0.89 -1.31
N CYS A 33 3.75 0.92 -2.37
CA CYS A 33 3.43 -0.27 -3.17
C CYS A 33 4.69 -0.94 -3.71
N LEU A 34 5.63 -0.19 -4.29
CA LEU A 34 6.88 -0.75 -4.79
C LEU A 34 7.69 -1.42 -3.68
N ALA A 35 7.80 -0.79 -2.50
CA ALA A 35 8.51 -1.35 -1.35
C ALA A 35 7.83 -2.61 -0.77
N LEU A 36 6.51 -2.75 -0.92
CA LEU A 36 5.77 -3.96 -0.55
C LEU A 36 5.93 -5.06 -1.60
N LEU A 37 5.85 -4.72 -2.89
CA LEU A 37 6.06 -5.67 -3.99
C LEU A 37 7.48 -6.24 -3.98
N SER A 38 8.49 -5.44 -3.63
CA SER A 38 9.88 -5.92 -3.51
C SER A 38 10.11 -6.91 -2.38
N LYS A 39 9.14 -7.08 -1.46
CA LYS A 39 9.19 -8.06 -0.36
C LYS A 39 8.48 -9.37 -0.71
N GLN A 40 7.82 -9.45 -1.87
CA GLN A 40 7.14 -10.67 -2.31
C GLN A 40 8.16 -11.73 -2.70
N GLU A 41 7.77 -13.00 -2.53
CA GLU A 41 8.65 -14.14 -2.77
C GLU A 41 9.05 -14.28 -4.25
N ASN A 42 8.17 -13.86 -5.17
CA ASN A 42 8.40 -13.87 -6.61
C ASN A 42 7.46 -12.92 -7.37
N ALA A 43 7.73 -12.74 -8.66
CA ALA A 43 6.95 -11.87 -9.53
C ALA A 43 5.48 -12.33 -9.68
N GLN A 44 5.20 -13.64 -9.69
CA GLN A 44 3.84 -14.16 -9.80
C GLN A 44 2.97 -13.78 -8.59
N ALA A 45 3.52 -13.86 -7.36
CA ALA A 45 2.81 -13.45 -6.15
C ALA A 45 2.51 -11.93 -6.15
N ALA A 46 3.46 -11.13 -6.62
CA ALA A 46 3.28 -9.70 -6.82
C ALA A 46 2.18 -9.39 -7.86
N LEU A 47 2.19 -10.06 -9.00
CA LEU A 47 1.19 -9.90 -10.06
C LEU A 47 -0.22 -10.32 -9.60
N ALA A 48 -0.33 -11.43 -8.87
CA ALA A 48 -1.62 -11.89 -8.32
C ALA A 48 -2.22 -10.85 -7.36
N SER A 49 -1.39 -10.20 -6.54
CA SER A 49 -1.82 -9.15 -5.62
C SER A 49 -2.37 -7.92 -6.36
N ILE A 50 -1.77 -7.55 -7.50
CA ILE A 50 -2.24 -6.45 -8.36
C ILE A 50 -3.60 -6.81 -8.97
N GLN A 51 -3.72 -7.99 -9.58
CA GLN A 51 -4.96 -8.46 -10.21
C GLN A 51 -6.13 -8.55 -9.22
N GLN A 52 -5.85 -9.01 -7.99
CA GLN A 52 -6.87 -9.09 -6.94
C GLN A 52 -7.37 -7.69 -6.54
N ALA A 53 -6.47 -6.72 -6.40
CA ALA A 53 -6.84 -5.35 -6.09
C ALA A 53 -7.69 -4.74 -7.22
N GLU A 54 -7.31 -4.92 -8.48
CA GLU A 54 -8.07 -4.45 -9.65
C GLU A 54 -9.48 -5.05 -9.72
N ALA A 55 -9.63 -6.34 -9.40
CA ALA A 55 -10.93 -7.01 -9.39
C ALA A 55 -11.85 -6.59 -8.21
N SER A 56 -11.31 -5.88 -7.22
CA SER A 56 -12.03 -5.46 -6.01
C SER A 56 -12.47 -3.99 -6.05
N LEU A 57 -12.18 -3.28 -7.15
CA LEU A 57 -12.63 -1.91 -7.43
C LEU A 57 -14.04 -1.92 -8.04
#